data_AF-A0A9E3NZH6-F1
#
_entry.id   AF-A0A9E3NZH6-F1
#
_cell.length_a   1.000
_cell.length_b   1.000
_cell.length_c   1.000
_cell.angle_alpha   90.00
_cell.angle_beta   90.00
_cell.angle_gamma   90.00
#
_symmetry.space_group_name_H-M   'P 1'
#
loop_
_entity.id
_entity.type
_entity.pdbx_description
1 polymer ?
#
loop_
_entity_poly.entity_id
_entity_poly.type
_entity_poly.pdbx_seq_one_letter_code
_entity_poly.pdbx_strand_id
1 'polypeptide(L)'
;MSLLVALASCGDGESSADRSLSLRSEPAVTDVGTPTGQAVTRTIGPSGGTLSSADGKLEIVVPPGALTVDTELSITPISATAPGALAAWRLGPEGTTFGAPVSLRFSASDADLAGSESEALRLGTQRADRTWAILTAAERDGKTLTVRTTHFSDWSALLGWQLRPGSAKVKTGQSVKLDVRYCHLVEDESEELAGIAAECQEQDLQPILGAWAVNGVAGGDASSGTITNADASATYTAPSSTPSSNPVAVSVEFDPTSRRKTLLVSNIDVVGASGYSGTFSFSTKAANYEIEATEGFVEWTVDHESSDRREYAPSGTVRLKFTSSSPACDPVEGTYPIEEGDLVVHAASAPMFASQYTFNVRLTPSVTLSCRGYDGQPFTTSFQIPAYLQVGLCDGATLPGYVDERQLTGSGACPVVGVVASSWSFTMP
;
A
#
# COMPACT_ATOMS: atom_id res chain seq x y z
N MET A 1 -60.76 4.13 -59.72
CA MET A 1 -60.93 4.91 -58.48
C MET A 1 -60.14 4.21 -57.41
N SER A 2 -59.22 4.96 -56.81
CA SER A 2 -58.02 4.55 -56.10
C SER A 2 -58.26 3.81 -54.79
N LEU A 3 -57.33 2.92 -54.43
CA LEU A 3 -56.90 2.79 -53.04
C LEU A 3 -55.39 2.50 -53.00
N LEU A 4 -54.63 3.55 -52.66
CA LEU A 4 -53.20 3.54 -52.39
C LEU A 4 -53.04 3.07 -50.94
N VAL A 5 -52.36 1.94 -50.70
CA VAL A 5 -51.97 1.52 -49.34
C VAL A 5 -50.49 1.83 -49.18
N ALA A 6 -50.19 2.85 -48.36
CA ALA A 6 -48.85 3.21 -47.95
C ALA A 6 -48.39 2.25 -46.84
N LEU A 7 -47.30 1.53 -47.09
CA LEU A 7 -46.53 0.84 -46.05
C LEU A 7 -45.65 1.88 -45.36
N ALA A 8 -46.02 2.28 -44.15
CA ALA A 8 -45.15 3.04 -43.26
C ALA A 8 -44.07 2.10 -42.72
N SER A 9 -42.87 2.21 -43.27
CA SER A 9 -41.64 1.69 -42.70
C SER A 9 -41.22 2.61 -41.55
N CYS A 10 -41.29 2.14 -40.31
CA CYS A 10 -40.67 2.84 -39.18
C CYS A 10 -39.14 2.81 -39.35
N GLY A 11 -38.57 3.97 -39.66
CA GLY A 11 -37.22 4.32 -39.21
C GLY A 11 -37.27 4.69 -37.73
N ASP A 12 -36.34 4.17 -36.95
CA ASP A 12 -35.11 4.92 -36.65
C ASP A 12 -34.14 3.94 -36.01
N GLY A 13 -33.17 3.51 -36.82
CA GLY A 13 -31.96 2.91 -36.28
C GLY A 13 -31.15 4.04 -35.67
N GLU A 14 -31.24 4.20 -34.35
CA GLU A 14 -30.14 4.80 -33.59
C GLU A 14 -28.94 3.86 -33.76
N SER A 15 -28.16 4.15 -34.81
CA SER A 15 -26.78 3.74 -34.96
C SER A 15 -26.09 4.03 -33.63
N SER A 16 -25.82 2.98 -32.85
CA SER A 16 -24.84 3.02 -31.78
C SER A 16 -23.59 3.66 -32.35
N ALA A 17 -23.31 4.90 -31.96
CA ALA A 17 -22.12 5.61 -32.37
C ALA A 17 -20.93 4.69 -32.06
N ASP A 18 -20.29 4.21 -33.12
CA ASP A 18 -19.09 3.42 -33.09
C ASP A 18 -18.01 4.31 -32.47
N ARG A 19 -17.91 4.29 -31.13
CA ARG A 19 -16.87 5.00 -30.40
C ARG A 19 -15.57 4.26 -30.68
N SER A 20 -14.94 4.61 -31.80
CA SER A 20 -13.59 4.14 -32.12
C SER A 20 -12.64 4.66 -31.05
N LEU A 21 -11.91 3.74 -30.41
CA LEU A 21 -10.86 4.08 -29.47
C LEU A 21 -9.84 5.01 -30.14
N SER A 22 -9.67 6.22 -29.59
CA SER A 22 -8.71 7.20 -30.10
C SER A 22 -7.43 7.13 -29.26
N LEU A 23 -6.60 6.13 -29.55
CA LEU A 23 -5.27 6.04 -28.95
C LEU A 23 -4.34 7.04 -29.61
N ARG A 24 -3.46 7.67 -28.81
CA ARG A 24 -2.26 8.34 -29.36
C ARG A 24 -1.53 7.33 -30.25
N SER A 25 -0.85 7.76 -31.30
CA SER A 25 -0.04 6.84 -32.12
C SER A 25 1.38 7.37 -32.33
N GLU A 26 1.71 8.49 -31.70
CA GLU A 26 3.02 9.11 -31.79
C GLU A 26 4.02 8.29 -30.96
N PRO A 27 5.14 7.84 -31.57
CA PRO A 27 6.25 7.25 -30.84
C PRO A 27 6.72 8.15 -29.70
N ALA A 28 6.89 7.58 -28.51
CA ALA A 28 7.46 8.32 -27.41
C ALA A 28 8.96 8.54 -27.64
N VAL A 29 9.35 9.81 -27.72
CA VAL A 29 10.75 10.23 -27.84
C VAL A 29 11.18 10.83 -26.51
N THR A 30 12.15 10.22 -25.84
CA THR A 30 12.56 10.63 -24.48
C THR A 30 14.05 10.90 -24.39
N ASP A 31 14.49 11.65 -23.37
CA ASP A 31 15.91 11.79 -23.12
C ASP A 31 16.56 10.45 -22.71
N VAL A 32 17.85 10.34 -22.97
CA VAL A 32 18.70 9.22 -22.57
C VAL A 32 18.85 9.22 -21.05
N GLY A 33 18.78 8.04 -20.43
CA GLY A 33 18.85 7.94 -18.99
C GLY A 33 20.21 8.38 -18.42
N THR A 34 20.18 9.01 -17.26
CA THR A 34 21.36 9.44 -16.51
C THR A 34 21.65 8.45 -15.39
N PRO A 35 22.92 8.09 -15.11
CA PRO A 35 23.25 7.18 -14.01
C PRO A 35 22.67 7.65 -12.66
N THR A 36 22.03 6.73 -11.94
CA THR A 36 21.44 6.98 -10.61
C THR A 36 22.17 6.22 -9.50
N GLY A 37 23.14 5.38 -9.85
CA GLY A 37 23.93 4.57 -8.93
C GLY A 37 25.20 4.03 -9.57
N GLN A 38 25.96 3.27 -8.78
CA GLN A 38 27.22 2.67 -9.23
C GLN A 38 26.96 1.49 -10.18
N ALA A 39 27.83 1.35 -11.19
CA ALA A 39 27.84 0.18 -12.06
C ALA A 39 28.29 -1.08 -11.30
N VAL A 40 27.59 -2.20 -11.52
CA VAL A 40 28.10 -3.53 -11.19
C VAL A 40 28.82 -4.07 -12.41
N THR A 41 30.08 -4.50 -12.25
CA THR A 41 30.91 -5.00 -13.35
C THR A 41 31.36 -6.43 -13.12
N ARG A 42 31.56 -7.18 -14.21
CA ARG A 42 32.15 -8.52 -14.19
C ARG A 42 32.80 -8.86 -15.52
N THR A 43 34.01 -9.40 -15.48
CA THR A 43 34.65 -10.01 -16.66
C THR A 43 34.02 -11.37 -16.95
N ILE A 44 33.48 -11.52 -18.16
CA ILE A 44 32.90 -12.77 -18.67
C ILE A 44 33.63 -13.14 -19.97
N GLY A 45 34.06 -14.40 -20.07
CA GLY A 45 34.77 -14.94 -21.22
C GLY A 45 33.93 -15.89 -22.08
N PRO A 46 34.57 -16.63 -23.00
CA PRO A 46 33.89 -17.55 -23.91
C PRO A 46 33.10 -18.67 -23.25
N SER A 47 33.43 -19.04 -22.01
CA SER A 47 32.70 -20.03 -21.22
C SER A 47 31.30 -19.56 -20.81
N GLY A 48 30.95 -18.28 -21.02
CA GLY A 48 29.70 -17.69 -20.56
C GLY A 48 29.72 -17.37 -19.07
N GLY A 49 28.60 -16.86 -18.57
CA GLY A 49 28.46 -16.44 -17.18
C GLY A 49 27.22 -15.59 -16.96
N THR A 50 27.08 -15.10 -15.73
CA THR A 50 25.97 -14.23 -15.33
C THR A 50 26.44 -12.95 -14.66
N LEU A 51 25.65 -11.89 -14.77
CA LEU A 51 25.86 -10.62 -14.10
C LEU A 51 24.49 -10.09 -13.64
N SER A 52 24.36 -9.79 -12.35
CA SER A 52 23.11 -9.25 -11.78
C SER A 52 23.28 -7.79 -11.39
N SER A 53 22.21 -7.01 -11.51
CA SER A 53 22.13 -5.65 -11.01
C SER A 53 22.27 -5.62 -9.47
N ALA A 54 22.65 -4.46 -8.93
CA ALA A 54 22.84 -4.30 -7.48
C ALA A 54 21.57 -4.56 -6.65
N ASP A 55 20.39 -4.30 -7.23
CA ASP A 55 19.08 -4.58 -6.63
C ASP A 55 18.56 -6.00 -6.90
N GLY A 56 19.32 -6.82 -7.65
CA GLY A 56 18.95 -8.18 -8.03
C GLY A 56 17.78 -8.30 -9.00
N LYS A 57 17.23 -7.19 -9.51
CA LYS A 57 16.04 -7.20 -10.38
C LYS A 57 16.35 -7.61 -11.82
N LEU A 58 17.53 -7.25 -12.34
CA LEU A 58 17.97 -7.58 -13.70
C LEU A 58 19.15 -8.55 -13.64
N GLU A 59 19.06 -9.66 -14.38
CA GLU A 59 20.16 -10.59 -14.63
C GLU A 59 20.47 -10.67 -16.12
N ILE A 60 21.74 -10.50 -16.47
CA ILE A 60 22.30 -10.84 -17.78
C ILE A 60 22.83 -12.27 -17.70
N VAL A 61 22.38 -13.12 -18.62
CA VAL A 61 22.91 -14.47 -18.82
C VAL A 61 23.59 -14.56 -20.17
N VAL A 62 24.91 -14.71 -20.15
CA VAL A 62 25.74 -14.87 -21.34
C VAL A 62 25.96 -16.37 -21.57
N PRO A 63 25.43 -16.97 -22.65
CA PRO A 63 25.66 -18.37 -22.93
C PRO A 63 27.12 -18.62 -23.39
N PRO A 64 27.62 -19.85 -23.25
CA PRO A 64 28.91 -20.22 -23.84
C PRO A 64 28.96 -19.92 -25.34
N GLY A 65 30.09 -19.36 -25.81
CA GLY A 65 30.30 -18.99 -27.21
C GLY A 65 29.67 -17.66 -27.64
N ALA A 66 28.92 -16.96 -26.77
CA ALA A 66 28.41 -15.61 -27.09
C ALA A 66 29.54 -14.57 -27.17
N LEU A 67 30.61 -14.76 -26.41
CA LEU A 67 31.82 -13.94 -26.44
C LEU A 67 33.01 -14.77 -26.94
N THR A 68 33.90 -14.14 -27.70
CA THR A 68 35.13 -14.79 -28.20
C THR A 68 36.36 -14.49 -27.35
N VAL A 69 36.27 -13.48 -26.48
CA VAL A 69 37.34 -13.04 -25.57
C VAL A 69 36.74 -12.59 -24.24
N ASP A 70 37.57 -12.54 -23.20
CA ASP A 70 37.21 -11.97 -21.90
C ASP A 70 36.80 -10.50 -22.06
N THR A 71 35.56 -10.19 -21.67
CA THR A 71 34.96 -8.86 -21.80
C THR A 71 34.42 -8.42 -20.44
N GLU A 72 34.79 -7.23 -19.99
CA GLU A 72 34.18 -6.63 -18.80
C GLU A 72 32.78 -6.11 -19.15
N LEU A 73 31.74 -6.78 -18.67
CA LEU A 73 30.36 -6.35 -18.82
C LEU A 73 29.92 -5.52 -17.61
N SER A 74 28.97 -4.61 -17.82
CA SER A 74 28.45 -3.76 -16.76
C SER A 74 26.94 -3.58 -16.80
N ILE A 75 26.35 -3.39 -15.62
CA ILE A 75 24.96 -2.96 -15.43
C ILE A 75 25.00 -1.69 -14.59
N THR A 76 24.58 -0.56 -15.17
CA THR A 76 24.52 0.73 -14.48
C THR A 76 23.06 1.15 -14.34
N PRO A 77 22.50 1.33 -13.12
CA PRO A 77 21.15 1.86 -12.98
C PRO A 77 21.09 3.31 -13.50
N ILE A 78 20.05 3.62 -14.26
CA ILE A 78 19.84 4.95 -14.85
C ILE A 78 18.44 5.48 -14.52
N SER A 79 18.20 6.77 -14.76
CA SER A 79 16.86 7.34 -14.69
C SER A 79 15.95 6.65 -15.72
N ALA A 80 14.77 6.24 -15.27
CA ALA A 80 13.85 5.47 -16.09
C ALA A 80 12.95 6.43 -16.89
N THR A 81 13.27 6.59 -18.19
CA THR A 81 12.61 7.56 -19.07
C THR A 81 11.60 6.93 -20.02
N ALA A 82 11.55 5.59 -20.15
CA ALA A 82 10.60 4.90 -21.00
C ALA A 82 9.13 5.16 -20.60
N PRO A 83 8.18 5.17 -21.55
CA PRO A 83 6.76 5.14 -21.23
C PRO A 83 6.40 3.96 -20.31
N GLY A 84 5.78 4.24 -19.17
CA GLY A 84 5.41 3.21 -18.19
C GLY A 84 6.58 2.59 -17.42
N ALA A 85 7.77 3.19 -17.47
CA ALA A 85 8.97 2.71 -16.80
C ALA A 85 8.77 2.39 -15.30
N LEU A 86 9.25 1.20 -14.91
CA LEU A 86 9.47 0.80 -13.52
C LEU A 86 10.92 1.03 -13.10
N ALA A 87 11.85 0.63 -13.96
CA ALA A 87 13.29 0.71 -13.74
C ALA A 87 14.02 0.70 -15.08
N ALA A 88 15.26 1.20 -15.08
CA ALA A 88 16.10 1.23 -16.27
C ALA A 88 17.58 1.03 -15.95
N TRP A 89 18.29 0.46 -16.91
CA TRP A 89 19.72 0.16 -16.82
C TRP A 89 20.42 0.46 -18.13
N ARG A 90 21.64 1.00 -18.03
CA ARG A 90 22.60 1.02 -19.13
C ARG A 90 23.46 -0.24 -19.06
N LEU A 91 23.39 -1.04 -20.12
CA LEU A 91 24.21 -2.24 -20.27
C LEU A 91 25.48 -1.89 -21.05
N GLY A 92 26.63 -2.28 -20.53
CA GLY A 92 27.92 -1.95 -21.13
C GLY A 92 28.80 -3.18 -21.40
N PRO A 93 29.74 -3.07 -22.36
CA PRO A 93 29.95 -1.92 -23.24
C PRO A 93 28.94 -1.86 -24.40
N GLU A 94 28.49 -0.65 -24.75
CA GLU A 94 27.63 -0.43 -25.91
C GLU A 94 28.35 -0.87 -27.20
N GLY A 95 27.58 -1.40 -28.16
CA GLY A 95 28.14 -1.92 -29.41
C GLY A 95 28.78 -3.31 -29.29
N THR A 96 28.75 -3.94 -28.11
CA THR A 96 29.11 -5.35 -27.97
C THR A 96 28.21 -6.20 -28.88
N THR A 97 28.83 -6.94 -29.80
CA THR A 97 28.13 -7.88 -30.67
C THR A 97 28.34 -9.29 -30.13
N PHE A 98 27.26 -9.97 -29.79
CA PHE A 98 27.32 -11.35 -29.30
C PHE A 98 27.18 -12.36 -30.45
N GLY A 99 28.04 -13.38 -30.47
CA GLY A 99 27.97 -14.48 -31.45
C GLY A 99 26.73 -15.38 -31.26
N ALA A 100 26.13 -15.34 -30.07
CA ALA A 100 24.85 -15.95 -29.74
C ALA A 100 24.06 -14.99 -28.84
N PRO A 101 22.73 -14.90 -28.94
CA PRO A 101 21.94 -13.96 -28.13
C PRO A 101 22.11 -14.18 -26.63
N VAL A 102 22.32 -13.10 -25.89
CA VAL A 102 22.32 -13.09 -24.42
C VAL A 102 20.90 -12.96 -23.91
N SER A 103 20.63 -13.51 -22.73
CA SER A 103 19.30 -13.38 -22.09
C SER A 103 19.31 -12.28 -21.04
N LEU A 104 18.30 -11.41 -21.08
CA LEU A 104 18.01 -10.45 -20.03
C LEU A 104 16.81 -10.94 -19.26
N ARG A 105 16.96 -11.17 -17.95
CA ARG A 105 15.90 -11.62 -17.06
C ARG A 105 15.57 -10.53 -16.07
N PHE A 106 14.35 -10.03 -16.12
CA PHE A 106 13.82 -9.09 -15.16
C PHE A 106 12.81 -9.77 -14.24
N SER A 107 12.99 -9.65 -12.92
CA SER A 107 12.07 -10.21 -11.93
C SER A 107 11.37 -9.09 -11.16
N ALA A 108 10.04 -8.99 -11.32
CA ALA A 108 9.22 -8.01 -10.63
C ALA A 108 8.82 -8.48 -9.22
N SER A 109 8.84 -7.54 -8.26
CA SER A 109 8.20 -7.72 -6.96
C SER A 109 6.69 -7.43 -7.02
N ASP A 110 5.95 -7.78 -5.96
CA ASP A 110 4.54 -7.37 -5.83
C ASP A 110 4.36 -5.84 -5.85
N ALA A 111 5.31 -5.11 -5.25
CA ALA A 111 5.28 -3.66 -5.25
C ALA A 111 5.46 -3.08 -6.66
N ASP A 112 6.28 -3.72 -7.51
CA ASP A 112 6.47 -3.31 -8.90
C ASP A 112 5.20 -3.49 -9.75
N LEU A 113 4.32 -4.43 -9.37
CA LEU A 113 3.08 -4.74 -10.07
C LEU A 113 1.84 -4.10 -9.42
N ALA A 114 1.99 -3.28 -8.39
CA ALA A 114 0.86 -2.60 -7.75
C ALA A 114 0.07 -1.77 -8.78
N GLY A 115 -1.25 -1.94 -8.85
CA GLY A 115 -2.07 -1.30 -9.88
C GLY A 115 -2.08 -2.01 -11.24
N SER A 116 -1.38 -3.13 -11.40
CA SER A 116 -1.21 -3.81 -12.69
C SER A 116 -1.13 -5.33 -12.51
N GLU A 117 -0.71 -6.03 -13.56
CA GLU A 117 -0.55 -7.47 -13.60
C GLU A 117 0.75 -7.85 -14.33
N SER A 118 1.22 -9.08 -14.13
CA SER A 118 2.43 -9.56 -14.78
C SER A 118 2.32 -9.47 -16.31
N GLU A 119 1.15 -9.69 -16.90
CA GLU A 119 0.92 -9.57 -18.35
C GLU A 119 1.10 -8.15 -18.91
N ALA A 120 1.10 -7.11 -18.07
CA ALA A 120 1.46 -5.76 -18.49
C ALA A 120 2.98 -5.54 -18.57
N LEU A 121 3.77 -6.40 -17.92
CA LEU A 121 5.22 -6.25 -17.81
C LEU A 121 5.90 -6.49 -19.16
N ARG A 122 6.78 -5.57 -19.54
CA ARG A 122 7.59 -5.64 -20.77
C ARG A 122 9.03 -5.24 -20.48
N LEU A 123 9.92 -5.61 -21.40
CA LEU A 123 11.28 -5.08 -21.50
C LEU A 123 11.42 -4.38 -22.84
N GLY A 124 12.05 -3.21 -22.83
CA GLY A 124 12.36 -2.46 -24.04
C GLY A 124 13.73 -1.83 -24.01
N THR A 125 14.20 -1.41 -25.18
CA THR A 125 15.46 -0.73 -25.35
C THR A 125 15.27 0.60 -26.09
N GLN A 126 16.07 1.59 -25.71
CA GLN A 126 16.06 2.89 -26.37
C GLN A 126 16.91 2.84 -27.65
N ARG A 127 16.33 3.28 -28.77
CA ARG A 127 16.98 3.38 -30.07
C ARG A 127 17.77 4.68 -30.21
N ALA A 128 18.60 4.75 -31.25
CA ALA A 128 19.42 5.93 -31.57
C ALA A 128 18.59 7.19 -31.88
N ASP A 129 17.37 7.03 -32.38
CA ASP A 129 16.41 8.12 -32.61
C ASP A 129 15.63 8.52 -31.34
N ARG A 130 15.99 7.92 -30.19
CA ARG A 130 15.38 8.11 -28.87
C ARG A 130 13.97 7.56 -28.69
N THR A 131 13.48 6.79 -29.65
CA THR A 131 12.26 5.98 -29.49
C THR A 131 12.55 4.71 -28.68
N TRP A 132 11.50 4.04 -28.22
CA TRP A 132 11.60 2.82 -27.43
C TRP A 132 11.06 1.62 -28.18
N ALA A 133 11.94 0.65 -28.46
CA ALA A 133 11.58 -0.64 -29.01
C ALA A 133 11.22 -1.60 -27.86
N ILE A 134 9.97 -2.03 -27.81
CA ILE A 134 9.44 -2.91 -26.77
C ILE A 134 9.35 -4.32 -27.33
N LEU A 135 10.06 -5.25 -26.69
CA LEU A 135 10.11 -6.62 -27.16
C LEU A 135 8.79 -7.32 -26.84
N THR A 136 8.12 -7.79 -27.88
CA THR A 136 6.83 -8.49 -27.78
C THR A 136 7.03 -9.99 -27.64
N ALA A 137 8.14 -10.53 -28.17
CA ALA A 137 8.57 -11.91 -27.99
C ALA A 137 9.39 -12.07 -26.69
N ALA A 138 8.70 -12.26 -25.57
CA ALA A 138 9.31 -12.52 -24.27
C ALA A 138 8.83 -13.85 -23.67
N GLU A 139 9.75 -14.60 -23.07
CA GLU A 139 9.41 -15.76 -22.25
C GLU A 139 9.00 -15.28 -20.85
N ARG A 140 7.87 -15.78 -20.35
CA ARG A 140 7.33 -15.39 -19.04
C ARG A 140 7.23 -16.60 -18.12
N ASP A 141 7.75 -16.45 -16.90
CA ASP A 141 7.59 -17.39 -15.80
C ASP A 141 7.15 -16.63 -14.55
N GLY A 142 5.86 -16.67 -14.24
CA GLY A 142 5.26 -15.87 -13.16
C GLY A 142 5.51 -14.35 -13.34
N LYS A 143 6.34 -13.79 -12.45
CA LYS A 143 6.71 -12.36 -12.43
C LYS A 143 8.08 -12.09 -13.07
N THR A 144 8.68 -13.11 -13.67
CA THR A 144 9.96 -13.00 -14.37
C THR A 144 9.73 -12.94 -15.88
N LEU A 145 10.30 -11.91 -16.51
CA LEU A 145 10.30 -11.72 -17.95
C LEU A 145 11.72 -11.99 -18.48
N THR A 146 11.84 -12.85 -19.48
CA THR A 146 13.09 -13.14 -20.16
C THR A 146 13.02 -12.72 -21.62
N VAL A 147 13.96 -11.91 -22.06
CA VAL A 147 14.13 -11.54 -23.47
C VAL A 147 15.52 -11.87 -23.96
N ARG A 148 15.68 -12.03 -25.28
CA ARG A 148 16.98 -12.25 -25.92
C ARG A 148 17.42 -11.00 -26.65
N THR A 149 18.69 -10.64 -26.52
CA THR A 149 19.31 -9.53 -27.27
C THR A 149 20.69 -9.92 -27.78
N THR A 150 21.12 -9.28 -28.86
CA THR A 150 22.47 -9.40 -29.44
C THR A 150 23.30 -8.13 -29.26
N HIS A 151 22.76 -7.12 -28.59
CA HIS A 151 23.43 -5.84 -28.33
C HIS A 151 23.13 -5.31 -26.93
N PHE A 152 24.00 -4.42 -26.47
CA PHE A 152 23.85 -3.64 -25.25
C PHE A 152 23.62 -2.17 -25.56
N SER A 153 22.83 -1.53 -24.71
CA SER A 153 22.26 -0.19 -24.86
C SER A 153 21.57 0.20 -23.53
N ASP A 154 20.70 1.20 -23.56
CA ASP A 154 19.77 1.48 -22.46
C ASP A 154 18.54 0.57 -22.56
N TRP A 155 18.18 -0.05 -21.43
CA TRP A 155 17.08 -0.99 -21.28
C TRP A 155 16.16 -0.55 -20.15
N SER A 156 14.85 -0.77 -20.30
CA SER A 156 13.87 -0.48 -19.26
C SER A 156 12.88 -1.63 -19.10
N ALA A 157 12.57 -1.95 -17.85
CA ALA A 157 11.38 -2.70 -17.49
C ALA A 157 10.22 -1.72 -17.29
N LEU A 158 9.06 -2.03 -17.86
CA LEU A 158 7.90 -1.14 -17.88
C LEU A 158 6.58 -1.88 -17.81
N LEU A 159 5.52 -1.16 -17.46
CA LEU A 159 4.13 -1.64 -17.52
C LEU A 159 3.40 -0.97 -18.67
N GLY A 160 2.79 -1.79 -19.54
CA GLY A 160 1.93 -1.30 -20.61
C GLY A 160 0.64 -0.66 -20.10
N TRP A 161 0.16 -1.04 -18.91
CA TRP A 161 -1.02 -0.44 -18.27
C TRP A 161 -0.93 -0.51 -16.75
N GLN A 162 -1.53 0.46 -16.06
CA GLN A 162 -1.54 0.52 -14.60
C GLN A 162 -2.65 1.45 -14.08
N LEU A 163 -3.31 1.07 -13.00
CA LEU A 163 -4.11 1.96 -12.15
C LEU A 163 -3.20 2.65 -11.13
N ARG A 164 -3.19 3.98 -11.13
CA ARG A 164 -2.26 4.80 -10.36
C ARG A 164 -2.98 5.70 -9.35
N PRO A 165 -2.47 5.83 -8.12
CA PRO A 165 -1.42 5.00 -7.54
C PRO A 165 -1.89 3.55 -7.37
N GLY A 166 -0.96 2.58 -7.45
CA GLY A 166 -1.27 1.16 -7.22
C GLY A 166 -1.55 0.83 -5.76
N SER A 167 -1.18 1.72 -4.84
CA SER A 167 -1.63 1.71 -3.45
C SER A 167 -1.63 3.12 -2.87
N ALA A 168 -2.44 3.36 -1.86
CA ALA A 168 -2.51 4.65 -1.17
C ALA A 168 -2.84 4.46 0.31
N LYS A 169 -2.49 5.46 1.13
CA LYS A 169 -3.01 5.59 2.50
C LYS A 169 -3.94 6.79 2.55
N VAL A 170 -5.17 6.60 3.01
CA VAL A 170 -6.21 7.64 3.00
C VAL A 170 -6.88 7.69 4.35
N LYS A 171 -7.04 8.88 4.93
CA LYS A 171 -7.77 9.03 6.21
C LYS A 171 -9.26 8.80 5.99
N THR A 172 -9.98 8.34 7.02
CA THR A 172 -11.45 8.27 7.00
C THR A 172 -12.07 9.59 6.51
N GLY A 173 -13.08 9.50 5.63
CA GLY A 173 -13.72 10.65 4.97
C GLY A 173 -12.88 11.42 3.94
N GLN A 174 -11.58 11.13 3.78
CA GLN A 174 -10.74 11.76 2.76
C GLN A 174 -10.78 11.01 1.44
N SER A 175 -10.25 11.64 0.39
CA SER A 175 -10.30 11.08 -0.97
C SER A 175 -8.92 10.96 -1.60
N VAL A 176 -8.78 10.04 -2.56
CA VAL A 176 -7.62 9.93 -3.44
C VAL A 176 -8.09 9.82 -4.89
N LYS A 177 -7.38 10.51 -5.78
CA LYS A 177 -7.59 10.39 -7.22
C LYS A 177 -6.86 9.15 -7.73
N LEU A 178 -7.55 8.38 -8.55
CA LEU A 178 -7.04 7.22 -9.25
C LEU A 178 -7.08 7.49 -10.76
N ASP A 179 -6.04 7.08 -11.48
CA ASP A 179 -5.87 7.30 -12.91
C ASP A 179 -5.43 6.00 -13.58
N VAL A 180 -6.15 5.56 -14.60
CA VAL A 180 -5.70 4.48 -15.49
C VAL A 180 -4.72 5.06 -16.49
N ARG A 181 -3.51 4.52 -16.50
CA ARG A 181 -2.48 4.83 -17.48
C ARG A 181 -2.34 3.68 -18.46
N TYR A 182 -2.37 3.97 -19.75
CA TYR A 182 -2.15 3.01 -20.82
C TYR A 182 -1.04 3.47 -21.76
N CYS A 183 0.08 2.75 -21.77
CA CYS A 183 1.24 2.94 -22.63
C CYS A 183 1.22 1.83 -23.69
N HIS A 184 0.39 2.01 -24.71
CA HIS A 184 0.21 1.02 -25.77
C HIS A 184 1.40 1.00 -26.73
N LEU A 185 1.43 -0.04 -27.57
CA LEU A 185 2.45 -0.22 -28.59
C LEU A 185 1.86 0.10 -29.97
N VAL A 186 2.64 0.80 -30.78
CA VAL A 186 2.39 0.99 -32.21
C VAL A 186 3.18 -0.08 -32.95
N GLU A 187 2.60 -0.63 -34.01
CA GLU A 187 3.28 -1.62 -34.84
C GLU A 187 4.54 -1.01 -35.47
N ASP A 188 5.64 -1.77 -35.41
CA ASP A 188 6.87 -1.43 -36.11
C ASP A 188 6.95 -2.22 -37.41
N GLU A 189 6.72 -1.56 -38.54
CA GLU A 189 6.82 -2.21 -39.86
C GLU A 189 8.25 -2.68 -40.18
N SER A 190 9.26 -2.20 -39.45
CA SER A 190 10.68 -2.53 -39.66
C SER A 190 11.20 -3.69 -38.80
N GLU A 191 10.51 -4.04 -37.71
CA GLU A 191 10.91 -5.09 -36.77
C GLU A 191 9.71 -5.95 -36.33
N GLU A 192 9.58 -7.15 -36.91
CA GLU A 192 8.44 -8.05 -36.68
C GLU A 192 8.24 -8.47 -35.20
N LEU A 193 9.28 -8.37 -34.36
CA LEU A 193 9.27 -8.84 -32.97
C LEU A 193 9.33 -7.72 -31.92
N ALA A 194 9.21 -6.46 -32.35
CA ALA A 194 9.18 -5.30 -31.48
C ALA A 194 8.02 -4.37 -31.84
N GLY A 195 7.37 -3.80 -30.83
CA GLY A 195 6.46 -2.66 -31.00
C GLY A 195 7.16 -1.39 -30.56
N ILE A 196 6.75 -0.23 -31.10
CA ILE A 196 7.26 1.06 -30.63
C ILE A 196 6.35 1.55 -29.51
N ALA A 197 6.94 1.93 -28.36
CA ALA A 197 6.15 2.52 -27.29
C ALA A 197 5.61 3.89 -27.73
N ALA A 198 4.30 4.08 -27.64
CA ALA A 198 3.69 5.40 -27.78
C ALA A 198 3.73 6.17 -26.46
N GLU A 199 3.41 7.46 -26.52
CA GLU A 199 3.11 8.24 -25.32
C GLU A 199 1.96 7.59 -24.52
N CYS A 200 2.13 7.50 -23.20
CA CYS A 200 1.08 6.98 -22.33
C CYS A 200 -0.14 7.90 -22.34
N GLN A 201 -1.32 7.29 -22.37
CA GLN A 201 -2.62 7.95 -22.34
C GLN A 201 -3.30 7.70 -20.98
N GLU A 202 -3.89 8.75 -20.43
CA GLU A 202 -4.56 8.74 -19.12
C GLU A 202 -6.00 9.29 -19.18
N GLN A 203 -6.48 9.57 -20.40
CA GLN A 203 -7.80 10.15 -20.69
C GLN A 203 -8.38 9.49 -21.93
N ASP A 204 -9.69 9.61 -22.13
CA ASP A 204 -10.38 9.12 -23.34
C ASP A 204 -10.09 7.63 -23.64
N LEU A 205 -10.03 6.79 -22.60
CA LEU A 205 -9.77 5.35 -22.70
C LEU A 205 -11.06 4.53 -22.92
N GLN A 206 -12.18 5.18 -23.25
CA GLN A 206 -13.38 4.46 -23.70
C GLN A 206 -13.19 3.97 -25.15
N PRO A 207 -13.64 2.76 -25.50
CA PRO A 207 -14.49 1.84 -24.72
C PRO A 207 -13.71 0.73 -23.98
N ILE A 208 -12.38 0.84 -23.81
CA ILE A 208 -11.57 -0.22 -23.18
C ILE A 208 -11.62 -0.22 -21.65
N LEU A 209 -12.43 0.67 -21.06
CA LEU A 209 -12.71 0.73 -19.63
C LEU A 209 -14.16 0.34 -19.33
N GLY A 210 -14.33 -0.49 -18.30
CA GLY A 210 -15.64 -0.89 -17.79
C GLY A 210 -15.97 -0.26 -16.43
N ALA A 211 -16.72 -1.00 -15.62
CA ALA A 211 -17.21 -0.52 -14.34
C ALA A 211 -16.10 -0.39 -13.29
N TRP A 212 -16.21 0.64 -12.45
CA TRP A 212 -15.43 0.80 -11.24
C TRP A 212 -16.14 0.13 -10.05
N ALA A 213 -15.35 -0.46 -9.14
CA ALA A 213 -15.86 -1.12 -7.95
C ALA A 213 -14.95 -0.90 -6.74
N VAL A 214 -15.53 -0.99 -5.54
CA VAL A 214 -14.83 -1.00 -4.25
C VAL A 214 -15.15 -2.32 -3.55
N ASN A 215 -14.13 -3.12 -3.25
CA ASN A 215 -14.28 -4.48 -2.71
C ASN A 215 -15.28 -5.35 -3.52
N GLY A 216 -15.32 -5.15 -4.84
CA GLY A 216 -16.23 -5.85 -5.75
C GLY A 216 -17.65 -5.26 -5.85
N VAL A 217 -17.99 -4.23 -5.07
CA VAL A 217 -19.27 -3.53 -5.15
C VAL A 217 -19.17 -2.38 -6.16
N ALA A 218 -20.01 -2.41 -7.20
CA ALA A 218 -20.03 -1.37 -8.23
C ALA A 218 -20.27 0.02 -7.62
N GLY A 219 -19.37 0.97 -7.87
CA GLY A 219 -19.40 2.31 -7.27
C GLY A 219 -19.09 2.39 -5.77
N GLY A 220 -19.02 1.24 -5.07
CA GLY A 220 -18.78 1.15 -3.63
C GLY A 220 -19.99 1.42 -2.74
N ASP A 221 -19.76 1.52 -1.44
CA ASP A 221 -20.78 1.72 -0.41
C ASP A 221 -20.24 2.52 0.80
N ALA A 222 -21.11 2.84 1.75
CA ALA A 222 -20.73 3.63 2.93
C ALA A 222 -19.80 2.91 3.92
N SER A 223 -19.61 1.59 3.80
CA SER A 223 -18.79 0.78 4.71
C SER A 223 -17.36 0.60 4.22
N SER A 224 -17.17 0.55 2.90
CA SER A 224 -15.87 0.36 2.26
C SER A 224 -15.37 1.60 1.51
N GLY A 225 -16.22 2.61 1.32
CA GLY A 225 -15.91 3.81 0.53
C GLY A 225 -16.59 3.80 -0.83
N THR A 226 -16.63 4.96 -1.47
CA THR A 226 -17.39 5.19 -2.72
C THR A 226 -16.51 5.75 -3.83
N ILE A 227 -16.94 5.57 -5.07
CA ILE A 227 -16.27 6.07 -6.28
C ILE A 227 -17.14 7.12 -6.97
N THR A 228 -16.52 8.22 -7.39
CA THR A 228 -17.14 9.26 -8.21
C THR A 228 -16.27 9.62 -9.42
N ASN A 229 -16.85 10.33 -10.40
CA ASN A 229 -16.16 10.77 -11.62
C ASN A 229 -15.49 9.63 -12.41
N ALA A 230 -16.16 8.48 -12.52
CA ALA A 230 -15.62 7.23 -13.01
C ALA A 230 -15.53 7.15 -14.56
N ASP A 231 -14.35 7.45 -15.09
CA ASP A 231 -13.95 7.18 -16.48
C ASP A 231 -12.50 6.64 -16.50
N ALA A 232 -11.58 7.24 -17.28
CA ALA A 232 -10.13 6.97 -17.20
C ALA A 232 -9.51 7.40 -15.86
N SER A 233 -10.15 8.35 -15.19
CA SER A 233 -9.86 8.71 -13.81
C SER A 233 -11.07 8.36 -12.94
N ALA A 234 -10.86 8.22 -11.63
CA ALA A 234 -11.93 8.18 -10.65
C ALA A 234 -11.46 8.78 -9.32
N THR A 235 -12.40 9.22 -8.49
CA THR A 235 -12.10 9.65 -7.12
C THR A 235 -12.68 8.65 -6.15
N TYR A 236 -11.81 7.99 -5.38
CA TYR A 236 -12.22 7.18 -4.24
C TYR A 236 -12.34 8.08 -3.00
N THR A 237 -13.44 7.94 -2.28
CA THR A 237 -13.67 8.57 -0.97
C THR A 237 -13.78 7.49 0.09
N ALA A 238 -12.88 7.53 1.08
CA ALA A 238 -12.87 6.62 2.20
C ALA A 238 -14.13 6.80 3.07
N PRO A 239 -14.65 5.73 3.68
CA PRO A 239 -15.80 5.80 4.57
C PRO A 239 -15.47 6.58 5.85
N SER A 240 -16.49 6.89 6.65
CA SER A 240 -16.36 7.66 7.89
C SER A 240 -15.70 6.88 9.04
N SER A 241 -15.63 5.55 8.93
CA SER A 241 -14.97 4.65 9.88
C SER A 241 -13.98 3.75 9.16
N THR A 242 -13.02 3.18 9.88
CA THR A 242 -12.08 2.20 9.27
C THR A 242 -12.86 0.95 8.82
N PRO A 243 -12.75 0.51 7.56
CA PRO A 243 -13.42 -0.71 7.09
C PRO A 243 -12.92 -1.95 7.82
N SER A 244 -13.82 -2.92 8.06
CA SER A 244 -13.43 -4.22 8.65
C SER A 244 -12.52 -5.04 7.73
N SER A 245 -12.59 -4.80 6.42
CA SER A 245 -11.66 -5.34 5.41
C SER A 245 -10.79 -4.21 4.90
N ASN A 246 -9.56 -4.14 5.41
CA ASN A 246 -8.58 -3.09 5.13
C ASN A 246 -7.22 -3.77 4.85
N PRO A 247 -6.52 -3.52 3.73
CA PRO A 247 -6.81 -2.52 2.69
C PRO A 247 -8.10 -2.75 1.92
N VAL A 248 -8.68 -1.64 1.44
CA VAL A 248 -9.80 -1.63 0.49
C VAL A 248 -9.25 -1.80 -0.92
N ALA A 249 -9.85 -2.72 -1.69
CA ALA A 249 -9.52 -2.92 -3.10
C ALA A 249 -10.41 -2.04 -3.98
N VAL A 250 -9.83 -1.01 -4.61
CA VAL A 250 -10.53 -0.23 -5.65
C VAL A 250 -10.10 -0.74 -7.01
N SER A 251 -11.07 -1.12 -7.85
CA SER A 251 -10.80 -1.75 -9.13
C SER A 251 -11.56 -1.12 -10.29
N VAL A 252 -11.00 -1.25 -11.49
CA VAL A 252 -11.67 -0.93 -12.76
C VAL A 252 -11.44 -2.05 -13.77
N GLU A 253 -12.50 -2.43 -14.50
CA GLU A 253 -12.38 -3.34 -15.64
C GLU A 253 -11.60 -2.68 -16.78
N PHE A 254 -10.63 -3.39 -17.34
CA PHE A 254 -9.79 -2.93 -18.45
C PHE A 254 -9.68 -4.02 -19.52
N ASP A 255 -9.95 -3.69 -20.79
CA ASP A 255 -9.91 -4.64 -21.92
C ASP A 255 -9.13 -4.05 -23.11
N PRO A 256 -7.78 -4.04 -23.03
CA PRO A 256 -6.95 -3.37 -24.02
C PRO A 256 -6.95 -4.04 -25.40
N THR A 257 -7.42 -5.29 -25.50
CA THR A 257 -7.33 -6.09 -26.74
C THR A 257 -8.69 -6.57 -27.24
N SER A 258 -9.80 -6.21 -26.57
CA SER A 258 -11.15 -6.72 -26.83
C SER A 258 -11.25 -8.26 -26.82
N ARG A 259 -10.27 -8.93 -26.20
CA ARG A 259 -10.15 -10.39 -26.15
C ARG A 259 -10.05 -10.92 -24.73
N ARG A 260 -9.69 -10.06 -23.78
CA ARG A 260 -9.52 -10.44 -22.38
C ARG A 260 -9.67 -9.22 -21.48
N LYS A 261 -10.71 -9.24 -20.67
CA LYS A 261 -10.87 -8.33 -19.54
C LYS A 261 -9.87 -8.68 -18.43
N THR A 262 -9.22 -7.66 -17.90
CA THR A 262 -8.47 -7.71 -16.64
C THR A 262 -9.03 -6.68 -15.65
N LEU A 263 -8.74 -6.87 -14.37
CA LEU A 263 -9.08 -5.90 -13.32
C LEU A 263 -7.79 -5.22 -12.87
N LEU A 264 -7.73 -3.90 -13.05
CA LEU A 264 -6.67 -3.11 -12.46
C LEU A 264 -7.09 -2.76 -11.02
N VAL A 265 -6.23 -3.03 -10.04
CA VAL A 265 -6.57 -2.91 -8.62
C VAL A 265 -5.58 -2.01 -7.89
N SER A 266 -6.11 -1.00 -7.21
CA SER A 266 -5.39 -0.17 -6.24
C SER A 266 -5.78 -0.60 -4.82
N ASN A 267 -4.78 -0.85 -3.97
CA ASN A 267 -5.00 -1.20 -2.56
C ASN A 267 -4.90 0.05 -1.69
N ILE A 268 -6.01 0.45 -1.08
CA ILE A 268 -6.10 1.67 -0.28
C ILE A 268 -6.17 1.30 1.21
N ASP A 269 -5.11 1.60 1.95
CA ASP A 269 -5.12 1.52 3.41
C ASP A 269 -5.94 2.71 3.95
N VAL A 270 -7.13 2.43 4.47
CA VAL A 270 -7.92 3.46 5.17
C VAL A 270 -7.44 3.55 6.60
N VAL A 271 -6.99 4.73 7.02
CA VAL A 271 -6.50 4.98 8.38
C VAL A 271 -7.45 5.92 9.10
N GLY A 272 -7.63 5.73 10.41
CA GLY A 272 -8.42 6.66 11.22
C GLY A 272 -7.89 8.08 11.12
N ALA A 273 -8.79 9.07 11.11
CA ALA A 273 -8.39 10.47 11.25
C ALA A 273 -7.67 10.68 12.60
N SER A 274 -6.70 11.60 12.66
CA SER A 274 -6.00 11.89 13.92
C SER A 274 -7.00 12.45 14.93
N GLY A 275 -7.08 11.83 16.11
CA GLY A 275 -7.94 12.26 17.20
C GLY A 275 -7.12 12.95 18.28
N TYR A 276 -6.99 12.29 19.43
CA TYR A 276 -6.22 12.80 20.56
C TYR A 276 -4.83 12.17 20.62
N SER A 277 -3.90 12.81 21.31
CA SER A 277 -2.67 12.16 21.78
C SER A 277 -2.33 12.67 23.16
N GLY A 278 -1.55 11.92 23.91
CA GLY A 278 -1.05 12.40 25.19
C GLY A 278 -0.57 11.29 26.10
N THR A 279 -0.58 11.58 27.40
CA THR A 279 0.01 10.70 28.40
C THR A 279 -1.00 10.26 29.45
N PHE A 280 -0.72 9.11 30.05
CA PHE A 280 -1.45 8.61 31.19
C PHE A 280 -0.54 7.85 32.14
N SER A 281 -0.96 7.73 33.39
CA SER A 281 -0.31 6.92 34.41
C SER A 281 -1.37 6.23 35.24
N PHE A 282 -1.04 5.06 35.79
CA PHE A 282 -1.88 4.37 36.75
C PHE A 282 -1.07 3.44 37.62
N SER A 283 -1.55 3.16 38.82
CA SER A 283 -1.03 2.08 39.65
C SER A 283 -2.14 1.13 40.03
N THR A 284 -1.87 -0.17 39.94
CA THR A 284 -2.78 -1.23 40.38
C THR A 284 -2.14 -2.03 41.50
N LYS A 285 -2.98 -2.48 42.43
CA LYS A 285 -2.56 -3.35 43.52
C LYS A 285 -3.44 -4.59 43.54
N ALA A 286 -2.83 -5.76 43.33
CA ALA A 286 -3.51 -7.04 43.33
C ALA A 286 -2.78 -8.02 44.26
N ALA A 287 -3.38 -8.32 45.41
CA ALA A 287 -2.83 -9.19 46.45
C ALA A 287 -1.35 -8.90 46.77
N ASN A 288 -0.42 -9.63 46.16
CA ASN A 288 1.02 -9.56 46.40
C ASN A 288 1.79 -8.74 45.35
N TYR A 289 1.15 -8.31 44.26
CA TYR A 289 1.78 -7.58 43.16
C TYR A 289 1.28 -6.13 43.09
N GLU A 290 2.21 -5.25 42.74
CA GLU A 290 1.93 -3.86 42.39
C GLU A 290 2.49 -3.60 40.99
N ILE A 291 1.64 -3.01 40.15
CA ILE A 291 2.01 -2.60 38.80
C ILE A 291 1.84 -1.09 38.74
N GLU A 292 2.91 -0.40 38.41
CA GLU A 292 2.91 1.05 38.22
C GLU A 292 3.24 1.36 36.76
N ALA A 293 2.28 1.95 36.05
CA ALA A 293 2.52 2.60 34.77
C ALA A 293 3.13 3.98 35.04
N THR A 294 4.47 4.05 35.04
CA THR A 294 5.21 5.27 35.33
C THR A 294 5.03 6.31 34.24
N GLU A 295 4.84 5.87 32.99
CA GLU A 295 4.62 6.74 31.84
C GLU A 295 3.96 5.94 30.71
N GLY A 296 2.74 6.30 30.34
CA GLY A 296 2.06 5.81 29.13
C GLY A 296 1.94 6.92 28.10
N PHE A 297 2.22 6.60 26.83
CA PHE A 297 1.96 7.46 25.68
C PHE A 297 0.93 6.78 24.77
N VAL A 298 -0.08 7.53 24.35
CA VAL A 298 -1.15 7.03 23.48
C VAL A 298 -1.50 8.06 22.41
N GLU A 299 -1.70 7.57 21.19
CA GLU A 299 -2.37 8.24 20.09
C GLU A 299 -3.72 7.56 19.86
N TRP A 300 -4.77 8.37 19.85
CA TRP A 300 -6.15 7.99 19.60
C TRP A 300 -6.52 8.41 18.18
N THR A 301 -6.81 7.44 17.33
CA THR A 301 -7.27 7.70 15.95
C THR A 301 -8.76 7.42 15.84
N VAL A 302 -9.49 8.26 15.12
CA VAL A 302 -10.94 8.12 14.93
C VAL A 302 -11.22 6.77 14.30
N ASP A 303 -11.96 5.94 15.04
CA ASP A 303 -12.41 4.62 14.59
C ASP A 303 -13.84 4.71 14.06
N HIS A 304 -14.73 5.36 14.80
CA HIS A 304 -16.12 5.58 14.43
C HIS A 304 -16.60 6.99 14.81
N GLU A 305 -17.42 7.61 13.96
CA GLU A 305 -18.01 8.92 14.23
C GLU A 305 -19.51 8.91 13.90
N SER A 306 -20.28 9.46 14.83
CA SER A 306 -21.72 9.62 14.76
C SER A 306 -22.10 11.03 15.22
N SER A 307 -23.37 11.42 15.07
CA SER A 307 -23.82 12.77 15.45
C SER A 307 -23.72 13.08 16.94
N ASP A 308 -23.71 12.05 17.79
CA ASP A 308 -23.72 12.18 19.25
C ASP A 308 -22.41 11.75 19.92
N ARG A 309 -21.53 10.99 19.25
CA ARG A 309 -20.22 10.60 19.80
C ARG A 309 -19.17 10.26 18.74
N ARG A 310 -17.91 10.33 19.17
CA ARG A 310 -16.72 9.86 18.45
C ARG A 310 -16.01 8.78 19.25
N GLU A 311 -15.68 7.68 18.58
CA GLU A 311 -14.96 6.54 19.12
C GLU A 311 -13.57 6.50 18.49
N TYR A 312 -12.55 6.17 19.27
CA TYR A 312 -11.15 6.21 18.87
C TYR A 312 -10.43 4.93 19.27
N ALA A 313 -9.57 4.42 18.39
CA ALA A 313 -8.68 3.30 18.65
C ALA A 313 -7.31 3.79 19.17
N PRO A 314 -6.73 3.15 20.20
CA PRO A 314 -5.44 3.51 20.74
C PRO A 314 -4.28 2.90 19.95
N SER A 315 -3.17 3.62 19.92
CA SER A 315 -1.85 3.08 19.61
C SER A 315 -0.81 3.76 20.48
N GLY A 316 0.24 3.06 20.89
CA GLY A 316 1.25 3.65 21.77
C GLY A 316 1.94 2.62 22.65
N THR A 317 2.63 3.11 23.68
CA THR A 317 3.42 2.27 24.57
C THR A 317 3.30 2.74 26.01
N VAL A 318 3.51 1.80 26.95
CA VAL A 318 3.46 2.06 28.38
C VAL A 318 4.70 1.49 29.05
N ARG A 319 5.38 2.33 29.82
CA ARG A 319 6.44 1.90 30.73
C ARG A 319 5.82 1.41 32.03
N LEU A 320 5.99 0.12 32.31
CA LEU A 320 5.47 -0.54 33.49
C LEU A 320 6.59 -0.94 34.42
N LYS A 321 6.38 -0.73 35.72
CA LYS A 321 7.20 -1.23 36.82
C LYS A 321 6.41 -2.26 37.62
N PHE A 322 6.98 -3.45 37.77
CA PHE A 322 6.39 -4.57 38.50
C PHE A 322 7.11 -4.76 39.83
N THR A 323 6.36 -4.78 40.92
CA THR A 323 6.87 -5.06 42.26
C THR A 323 6.10 -6.23 42.86
N SER A 324 6.81 -7.21 43.42
CA SER A 324 6.21 -8.36 44.12
C SER A 324 6.62 -8.37 45.58
N SER A 325 5.64 -8.42 46.47
CA SER A 325 5.82 -8.46 47.92
C SER A 325 5.85 -9.88 48.49
N SER A 326 5.27 -10.87 47.79
CA SER A 326 5.34 -12.28 48.20
C SER A 326 5.11 -13.22 46.99
N PRO A 327 6.13 -13.99 46.58
CA PRO A 327 7.51 -13.97 47.07
C PRO A 327 8.20 -12.62 46.77
N ALA A 328 9.19 -12.24 47.57
CA ALA A 328 9.96 -11.03 47.32
C ALA A 328 10.81 -11.21 46.06
N CYS A 329 10.53 -10.41 45.04
CA CYS A 329 11.26 -10.41 43.77
C CYS A 329 11.88 -9.03 43.52
N ASP A 330 12.96 -9.02 42.75
CA ASP A 330 13.56 -7.76 42.29
C ASP A 330 12.56 -7.03 41.37
N PRO A 331 12.37 -5.71 41.54
CA PRO A 331 11.49 -4.95 40.66
C PRO A 331 11.97 -5.01 39.21
N VAL A 332 11.02 -5.15 38.28
CA VAL A 332 11.31 -5.19 36.84
C VAL A 332 10.60 -4.03 36.15
N GLU A 333 11.30 -3.36 35.25
CA GLU A 333 10.73 -2.33 34.40
C GLU A 333 10.81 -2.74 32.93
N GLY A 334 9.80 -2.37 32.14
CA GLY A 334 9.79 -2.59 30.70
C GLY A 334 8.80 -1.68 29.99
N THR A 335 8.98 -1.52 28.69
CA THR A 335 8.06 -0.78 27.81
C THR A 335 7.28 -1.76 26.96
N TYR A 336 5.96 -1.66 26.99
CA TYR A 336 5.05 -2.60 26.34
C TYR A 336 4.07 -1.85 25.43
N PRO A 337 3.71 -2.40 24.25
CA PRO A 337 2.72 -1.79 23.39
C PRO A 337 1.32 -1.88 24.01
N ILE A 338 0.46 -0.91 23.69
CA ILE A 338 -0.98 -1.01 23.96
C ILE A 338 -1.55 -2.06 22.98
N GLU A 339 -2.28 -3.05 23.50
CA GLU A 339 -2.82 -4.16 22.69
C GLU A 339 -4.28 -3.89 22.29
N GLU A 340 -5.08 -3.38 23.23
CA GLU A 340 -6.51 -3.13 23.04
C GLU A 340 -6.94 -1.87 23.82
N GLY A 341 -8.06 -1.30 23.40
CA GLY A 341 -8.74 -0.22 24.11
C GLY A 341 -9.61 0.62 23.19
N ASP A 342 -10.28 1.58 23.78
CA ASP A 342 -11.09 2.57 23.08
C ASP A 342 -11.18 3.86 23.91
N LEU A 343 -11.36 4.98 23.23
CA LEU A 343 -11.77 6.25 23.80
C LEU A 343 -13.09 6.62 23.14
N VAL A 344 -14.10 6.98 23.94
CA VAL A 344 -15.40 7.45 23.46
C VAL A 344 -15.60 8.86 24.00
N VAL A 345 -15.86 9.81 23.11
CA VAL A 345 -16.12 11.21 23.43
C VAL A 345 -17.52 11.55 22.96
N HIS A 346 -18.43 11.84 23.89
CA HIS A 346 -19.80 12.23 23.59
C HIS A 346 -19.86 13.74 23.30
N ALA A 347 -20.55 14.13 22.23
CA ALA A 347 -20.73 15.52 21.86
C ALA A 347 -21.51 16.30 22.94
N ALA A 348 -21.32 17.62 23.01
CA ALA A 348 -22.12 18.47 23.90
C ALA A 348 -23.63 18.44 23.58
N SER A 349 -24.00 18.11 22.34
CA SER A 349 -25.38 17.92 21.88
C SER A 349 -25.93 16.51 22.11
N ALA A 350 -25.14 15.58 22.66
CA ALA A 350 -25.57 14.20 22.82
C ALA A 350 -26.79 14.11 23.78
N PRO A 351 -27.82 13.31 23.44
CA PRO A 351 -29.02 13.20 24.28
C PRO A 351 -28.72 12.51 25.63
N MET A 352 -27.67 11.69 25.68
CA MET A 352 -27.14 11.07 26.89
C MET A 352 -25.63 11.34 26.95
N PHE A 353 -25.11 11.49 28.17
CA PHE A 353 -23.69 11.68 28.42
C PHE A 353 -23.08 12.93 27.75
N ALA A 354 -23.89 13.98 27.57
CA ALA A 354 -23.45 15.24 26.97
C ALA A 354 -22.18 15.78 27.64
N SER A 355 -21.18 16.10 26.82
CA SER A 355 -19.87 16.58 27.28
C SER A 355 -19.13 15.60 28.21
N GLN A 356 -19.33 14.29 28.05
CA GLN A 356 -18.63 13.26 28.81
C GLN A 356 -17.79 12.36 27.90
N TYR A 357 -16.86 11.62 28.51
CA TYR A 357 -16.03 10.67 27.78
C TYR A 357 -15.72 9.44 28.63
N THR A 358 -15.33 8.36 27.98
CA THR A 358 -14.81 7.14 28.60
C THR A 358 -13.57 6.70 27.86
N PHE A 359 -12.65 6.03 28.54
CA PHE A 359 -11.62 5.31 27.82
C PHE A 359 -11.13 4.09 28.59
N ASN A 360 -10.53 3.18 27.85
CA ASN A 360 -9.73 2.13 28.42
C ASN A 360 -8.53 1.78 27.56
N VAL A 361 -7.51 1.24 28.22
CA VAL A 361 -6.32 0.67 27.59
C VAL A 361 -6.01 -0.65 28.29
N ARG A 362 -5.64 -1.67 27.52
CA ARG A 362 -5.29 -3.01 27.98
C ARG A 362 -4.00 -3.47 27.30
N LEU A 363 -3.17 -4.16 28.08
CA LEU A 363 -1.96 -4.80 27.63
C LEU A 363 -1.64 -6.01 28.52
N THR A 364 -0.98 -7.01 27.94
CA THR A 364 -0.76 -8.32 28.59
C THR A 364 0.72 -8.71 28.55
N PRO A 365 1.59 -7.91 29.20
CA PRO A 365 3.04 -8.13 29.20
C PRO A 365 3.43 -9.52 29.71
N SER A 366 4.40 -10.13 29.04
CA SER A 366 5.11 -11.31 29.54
C SER A 366 6.30 -10.83 30.37
N VAL A 367 6.24 -11.04 31.69
CA VAL A 367 7.26 -10.56 32.62
C VAL A 367 8.00 -11.75 33.22
N THR A 368 9.33 -11.64 33.30
CA THR A 368 10.16 -12.61 34.03
C THR A 368 10.71 -11.95 35.29
N LEU A 369 10.37 -12.50 36.45
CA LEU A 369 10.84 -12.00 37.74
C LEU A 369 11.94 -12.90 38.28
N SER A 370 12.97 -12.27 38.85
CA SER A 370 13.98 -12.92 39.68
C SER A 370 13.56 -12.81 41.14
N CYS A 371 13.33 -13.95 41.78
CA CYS A 371 12.74 -14.04 43.12
C CYS A 371 13.62 -14.86 44.06
N ARG A 372 13.39 -14.72 45.37
CA ARG A 372 13.96 -15.62 46.39
C ARG A 372 12.87 -16.49 47.00
N GLY A 373 13.12 -17.79 47.07
CA GLY A 373 12.28 -18.76 47.76
C GLY A 373 12.29 -18.55 49.28
N TYR A 374 11.35 -19.18 49.97
CA TYR A 374 11.31 -19.15 51.44
C TYR A 374 12.54 -19.81 52.10
N ASP A 375 13.23 -20.68 51.35
CA ASP A 375 14.51 -21.31 51.69
C ASP A 375 15.74 -20.42 51.36
N GLY A 376 15.50 -19.22 50.83
CA GLY A 376 16.53 -18.27 50.42
C GLY A 376 17.19 -18.56 49.06
N GLN A 377 16.80 -19.63 48.36
CA GLN A 377 17.35 -19.96 47.05
C GLN A 377 16.77 -19.06 45.95
N PRO A 378 17.59 -18.59 44.98
CA PRO A 378 17.09 -17.81 43.86
C PRO A 378 16.31 -18.69 42.89
N PHE A 379 15.22 -18.17 42.35
CA PHE A 379 14.50 -18.78 41.24
C PHE A 379 13.96 -17.70 40.30
N THR A 380 13.62 -18.09 39.07
CA THR A 380 12.93 -17.22 38.12
C THR A 380 11.54 -17.74 37.85
N THR A 381 10.60 -16.83 37.62
CA THR A 381 9.25 -17.18 37.20
C THR A 381 8.80 -16.21 36.12
N SER A 382 8.09 -16.74 35.12
CA SER A 382 7.56 -15.96 34.00
C SER A 382 6.05 -16.12 33.96
N PHE A 383 5.35 -15.00 33.77
CA PHE A 383 3.89 -14.99 33.72
C PHE A 383 3.40 -13.81 32.88
N GLN A 384 2.18 -13.95 32.36
CA GLN A 384 1.46 -12.88 31.70
C GLN A 384 0.64 -12.12 32.73
N ILE A 385 0.84 -10.81 32.82
CA ILE A 385 0.15 -9.95 33.78
C ILE A 385 -0.74 -8.99 33.00
N PRO A 386 -2.08 -9.14 33.02
CA PRO A 386 -2.93 -8.14 32.40
C PRO A 386 -2.83 -6.83 33.19
N ALA A 387 -2.48 -5.75 32.49
CA ALA A 387 -2.51 -4.40 33.02
C ALA A 387 -3.51 -3.57 32.20
N TYR A 388 -4.41 -2.89 32.92
CA TYR A 388 -5.56 -2.22 32.33
C TYR A 388 -5.91 -0.96 33.12
N LEU A 389 -6.28 0.08 32.40
CA LEU A 389 -6.84 1.32 32.95
C LEU A 389 -8.21 1.52 32.32
N GLN A 390 -9.24 1.73 33.15
CA GLN A 390 -10.62 1.99 32.71
C GLN A 390 -11.16 3.24 33.41
N VAL A 391 -11.72 4.16 32.62
CA VAL A 391 -12.28 5.43 33.08
C VAL A 391 -13.71 5.57 32.54
N GLY A 392 -14.65 5.78 33.46
CA GLY A 392 -16.08 5.96 33.16
C GLY A 392 -16.85 4.69 32.78
N LEU A 393 -16.19 3.61 32.37
CA LEU A 393 -16.83 2.33 32.00
C LEU A 393 -17.30 1.47 33.21
N CYS A 394 -17.41 2.05 34.41
CA CYS A 394 -17.68 1.31 35.64
C CYS A 394 -19.15 1.41 36.06
N ASP A 395 -19.67 0.35 36.68
CA ASP A 395 -21.01 0.35 37.25
C ASP A 395 -21.13 1.38 38.39
N GLY A 396 -22.18 2.21 38.33
CA GLY A 396 -22.44 3.29 39.29
C GLY A 396 -21.44 4.46 39.28
N ALA A 397 -20.41 4.46 38.41
CA ALA A 397 -19.47 5.56 38.31
C ALA A 397 -20.05 6.73 37.51
N THR A 398 -19.70 7.96 37.91
CA THR A 398 -20.00 9.14 37.10
C THR A 398 -18.96 9.26 36.00
N LEU A 399 -19.40 9.40 34.74
CA LEU A 399 -18.49 9.62 33.62
C LEU A 399 -17.75 10.96 33.78
N PRO A 400 -16.45 11.04 33.49
CA PRO A 400 -15.75 12.31 33.48
C PRO A 400 -16.34 13.21 32.38
N GLY A 401 -16.55 14.48 32.74
CA GLY A 401 -16.95 15.52 31.81
C GLY A 401 -15.74 16.28 31.27
N TYR A 402 -15.89 16.91 30.10
CA TYR A 402 -14.94 17.89 29.56
C TYR A 402 -15.61 19.28 29.46
N VAL A 403 -14.80 20.32 29.57
CA VAL A 403 -15.23 21.72 29.32
C VAL A 403 -14.79 22.18 27.93
N ASP A 404 -13.59 21.76 27.51
CA ASP A 404 -13.08 21.89 26.16
C ASP A 404 -12.92 20.48 25.58
N GLU A 405 -13.66 20.17 24.51
CA GLU A 405 -13.59 18.85 23.87
C GLU A 405 -12.19 18.55 23.32
N ARG A 406 -11.36 19.57 23.07
CA ARG A 406 -9.97 19.38 22.61
C ARG A 406 -9.02 18.91 23.71
N GLN A 407 -9.46 18.96 24.97
CA GLN A 407 -8.63 18.62 26.12
C GLN A 407 -9.38 17.70 27.07
N LEU A 408 -8.96 16.44 27.12
CA LEU A 408 -9.48 15.44 28.03
C LEU A 408 -8.43 15.17 29.10
N THR A 409 -8.57 15.82 30.26
CA THR A 409 -7.67 15.65 31.39
C THR A 409 -8.43 15.25 32.64
N GLY A 410 -7.79 14.48 33.50
CA GLY A 410 -8.41 14.07 34.75
C GLY A 410 -7.57 13.12 35.56
N SER A 411 -8.18 12.68 36.66
CA SER A 411 -7.66 11.65 37.54
C SER A 411 -8.81 10.80 38.06
N GLY A 412 -8.49 9.57 38.43
CA GLY A 412 -9.46 8.59 38.94
C GLY A 412 -9.84 7.52 37.92
N ALA A 413 -10.09 6.32 38.41
CA ALA A 413 -10.43 5.15 37.60
C ALA A 413 -11.39 4.27 38.38
N CYS A 414 -11.90 3.22 37.73
CA CYS A 414 -12.79 2.25 38.37
C CYS A 414 -12.13 1.58 39.59
N PRO A 415 -12.72 1.64 40.81
CA PRO A 415 -12.17 0.94 41.97
C PRO A 415 -12.29 -0.59 41.88
N VAL A 416 -13.23 -1.09 41.07
CA VAL A 416 -13.44 -2.54 40.79
C VAL A 416 -12.27 -3.20 40.06
N VAL A 417 -11.32 -2.42 39.54
CA VAL A 417 -10.20 -2.84 38.70
C VAL A 417 -8.89 -2.96 39.52
N GLY A 418 -8.92 -2.65 40.82
CA GLY A 418 -7.72 -2.64 41.67
C GLY A 418 -6.75 -1.49 41.38
N VAL A 419 -7.17 -0.53 40.55
CA VAL A 419 -6.46 0.73 40.33
C VAL A 419 -6.57 1.58 41.59
N VAL A 420 -5.43 2.00 42.12
CA VAL A 420 -5.35 2.81 43.35
C VAL A 420 -5.08 4.28 43.06
N ALA A 421 -4.44 4.59 41.93
CA ALA A 421 -4.26 5.95 41.42
C ALA A 421 -4.22 5.94 39.89
N SER A 422 -4.69 7.02 39.27
CA SER A 422 -4.56 7.25 37.83
C SER A 422 -4.60 8.73 37.50
N SER A 423 -3.97 9.10 36.39
CA SER A 423 -4.06 10.42 35.78
C SER A 423 -3.89 10.32 34.26
N TRP A 424 -4.47 11.26 33.53
CA TRP A 424 -4.30 11.34 32.08
C TRP A 424 -4.43 12.78 31.60
N SER A 425 -3.84 13.04 30.44
CA SER A 425 -3.97 14.28 29.69
C SER A 425 -3.89 13.98 28.21
N PHE A 426 -5.02 14.06 27.51
CA PHE A 426 -5.12 13.87 26.08
C PHE A 426 -5.53 15.17 25.40
N THR A 427 -4.86 15.50 24.30
CA THR A 427 -5.08 16.73 23.54
C THR A 427 -5.29 16.40 22.07
N MET A 428 -6.24 17.09 21.45
CA MET A 428 -6.45 17.09 20.01
C MET A 428 -5.51 18.12 19.35
N PRO A 429 -4.97 17.86 18.14
CA PRO A 429 -4.16 18.80 17.37
C PRO A 429 -4.79 20.16 17.10
#